data_AF-A0A6L6GAT9-F1
#
_entry.id   AF-A0A6L6GAT9-F1
#
_cell.length_a   1.000
_cell.length_b   1.000
_cell.length_c   1.000
_cell.angle_alpha   90.00
_cell.angle_beta   90.00
_cell.angle_gamma   90.00
#
_symmetry.space_group_name_H-M   'P 1'
#
loop_
_entity.id
_entity.type
_entity.pdbx_description
1 polymer ?
#
loop_
_entity_poly.entity_id
_entity_poly.type
_entity_poly.pdbx_seq_one_letter_code
_entity_poly.pdbx_strand_id
1 'polypeptide(L)' 'MPELINTEDFQLPIESLESNLDFLKSFYNEKRFEDMDNAKILIEKYEKAIDILRGTA' A
#
# COMPACT_ATOMS: atom_id res chain seq x y z
N MET A 1 -4.71 -0.10 33.90
CA MET A 1 -5.16 1.08 33.12
C MET A 1 -5.19 0.62 31.67
N PRO A 2 -6.31 0.75 30.94
CA PRO A 2 -6.32 0.37 29.53
C PRO A 2 -5.33 1.27 28.76
N GLU A 3 -4.62 0.70 27.80
CA GLU A 3 -3.79 1.48 26.88
C GLU A 3 -4.70 2.39 26.04
N LEU A 4 -4.37 3.68 26.03
CA LEU A 4 -5.09 4.68 25.25
C LEU A 4 -4.46 4.72 23.86
N ILE A 5 -5.26 4.41 22.84
CA ILE A 5 -4.86 4.57 21.44
C ILE A 5 -4.84 6.07 21.12
N ASN A 6 -3.75 6.55 20.53
CA ASN A 6 -3.54 7.93 20.09
C ASN A 6 -3.53 8.02 18.55
N THR A 7 -3.49 9.24 18.00
CA THR A 7 -3.48 9.46 16.54
C THR A 7 -2.22 8.97 15.85
N GLU A 8 -1.12 8.79 16.57
CA GLU A 8 0.16 8.25 16.08
C GLU A 8 0.11 6.71 15.96
N ASP A 9 -0.80 6.05 16.69
CA ASP A 9 -1.07 4.61 16.57
C ASP A 9 -1.90 4.26 15.32
N PHE A 10 -2.50 5.25 14.67
CA PHE A 10 -3.14 5.08 13.37
C PHE A 10 -2.11 5.32 12.28
N GLN A 11 -1.82 4.29 11.47
CA GLN A 11 -0.99 4.44 10.28
C GLN A 11 -1.42 5.69 9.49
N LEU A 12 -0.45 6.56 9.19
CA LEU A 12 -0.72 7.69 8.31
C LEU A 12 -1.25 7.15 6.98
N PRO A 13 -2.14 7.88 6.27
CA PRO A 13 -2.71 7.40 5.00
C PRO A 13 -1.67 6.88 3.99
N ILE A 14 -0.46 7.45 4.03
CA ILE A 14 0.69 7.04 3.20
C ILE A 14 1.26 5.68 3.65
N GLU A 15 1.46 5.47 4.95
CA GLU A 15 2.00 4.21 5.50
C GLU A 15 1.07 3.03 5.23
N SER A 16 -0.25 3.27 5.30
CA SER A 16 -1.24 2.26 4.93
C SER A 16 -1.19 1.92 3.43
N LEU A 17 -1.00 2.91 2.56
CA LEU A 17 -0.81 2.68 1.12
C LEU A 17 0.49 1.89 0.84
N GLU A 18 1.57 2.21 1.53
CA GLU A 18 2.86 1.51 1.42
C GLU A 18 2.75 0.06 1.88
N SER A 19 2.12 -0.18 3.02
CA SER A 19 1.87 -1.54 3.53
C SER A 19 1.02 -2.36 2.57
N ASN A 20 0.01 -1.75 1.95
CA ASN A 20 -0.82 -2.40 0.94
C ASN A 20 -0.04 -2.69 -0.34
N LEU A 21 0.81 -1.77 -0.80
CA LEU A 21 1.67 -1.98 -1.96
C LEU A 21 2.61 -3.16 -1.76
N ASP A 22 3.24 -3.27 -0.59
CA ASP A 22 4.13 -4.39 -0.26
C ASP A 22 3.38 -5.74 -0.28
N PHE A 23 2.18 -5.77 0.32
CA PHE A 23 1.32 -6.95 0.26
C PHE A 23 0.96 -7.34 -1.19
N LEU A 24 0.55 -6.38 -2.00
CA LEU A 24 0.19 -6.61 -3.41
C LEU A 24 1.38 -7.12 -4.23
N LYS A 25 2.56 -6.52 -4.05
CA LYS A 25 3.81 -6.97 -4.71
C LYS A 25 4.17 -8.41 -4.33
N SER A 26 4.03 -8.77 -3.06
CA SER A 26 4.28 -10.15 -2.60
C SER A 26 3.39 -11.15 -3.35
N PHE A 27 2.08 -10.87 -3.44
CA PHE A 27 1.13 -11.76 -4.12
C PHE A 27 1.35 -11.81 -5.63
N TYR A 28 1.78 -10.70 -6.23
CA TYR A 28 2.07 -10.61 -7.65
C TYR A 28 3.29 -11.46 -8.01
N ASN A 29 4.35 -11.40 -7.20
CA ASN A 29 5.55 -12.21 -7.36
C ASN A 29 5.26 -13.71 -7.23
N GLU A 30 4.31 -14.09 -6.37
CA GLU A 30 3.83 -15.46 -6.21
C GLU A 30 2.80 -15.90 -7.28
N LYS A 31 2.45 -15.03 -8.23
CA LYS A 31 1.40 -15.26 -9.26
C LYS A 31 0.04 -15.67 -8.66
N ARG A 32 -0.36 -15.01 -7.57
CA ARG A 32 -1.58 -15.34 -6.81
C ARG A 32 -2.81 -14.52 -7.18
N PHE A 33 -2.71 -13.68 -8.21
CA PHE A 33 -3.85 -12.98 -8.78
C PHE A 33 -4.44 -13.79 -9.93
N GLU A 34 -5.76 -13.86 -10.00
CA GLU A 34 -6.47 -14.47 -11.13
C GLU A 34 -6.24 -13.66 -12.41
N ASP A 35 -6.25 -12.33 -12.29
CA ASP A 35 -5.96 -11.39 -13.37
C ASP A 35 -4.64 -10.67 -13.10
N MET A 36 -3.56 -11.21 -13.70
CA MET A 36 -2.21 -10.67 -13.54
C MET A 36 -2.04 -9.30 -14.22
N ASP A 37 -2.76 -9.02 -15.30
CA ASP A 37 -2.64 -7.75 -16.01
C ASP A 37 -3.25 -6.62 -15.18
N ASN A 38 -4.45 -6.85 -14.63
CA ASN A 38 -5.08 -5.89 -13.72
C ASN A 38 -4.31 -5.73 -12.40
N ALA A 39 -3.71 -6.81 -11.88
CA ALA A 39 -2.86 -6.72 -10.69
C ALA A 39 -1.63 -5.81 -10.91
N LYS A 40 -1.01 -5.88 -12.09
CA LYS A 40 0.09 -4.98 -12.47
C LYS A 40 -0.36 -3.52 -12.49
N ILE A 41 -1.50 -3.23 -13.12
CA ILE A 41 -2.07 -1.88 -13.17
C ILE A 41 -2.38 -1.35 -11.76
N LEU A 42 -2.88 -2.21 -10.86
CA LEU A 42 -3.14 -1.84 -9.47
C LEU A 42 -1.86 -1.44 -8.74
N ILE A 43 -0.80 -2.24 -8.87
CA ILE A 43 0.53 -1.94 -8.28
C ILE A 43 1.06 -0.60 -8.78
N GLU A 44 1.04 -0.36 -10.09
CA GLU A 44 1.49 0.91 -10.69
C GLU A 44 0.69 2.12 -10.16
N LYS A 45 -0.63 1.96 -9.93
CA LYS A 45 -1.46 3.02 -9.35
C LYS A 45 -1.12 3.32 -7.90
N TYR A 46 -0.81 2.30 -7.10
CA TYR A 46 -0.36 2.48 -5.71
C TYR A 46 0.99 3.20 -5.66
N GLU A 47 1.97 2.78 -6.46
CA GLU A 47 3.29 3.43 -6.57
C GLU A 47 3.12 4.92 -6.89
N LYS A 48 2.33 5.22 -7.92
CA LYS A 48 2.07 6.61 -8.33
C LYS A 48 1.36 7.43 -7.24
N ALA A 49 0.40 6.84 -6.53
CA ALA A 49 -0.31 7.54 -5.46
C ALA A 49 0.64 7.88 -4.30
N ILE A 50 1.52 6.94 -3.93
CA ILE A 50 2.54 7.15 -2.90
C ILE A 50 3.52 8.24 -3.31
N ASP A 51 4.03 8.22 -4.55
CA ASP A 51 4.95 9.25 -5.06
C ASP A 51 4.33 10.66 -5.03
N ILE A 52 3.06 10.78 -5.45
CA ILE A 52 2.32 12.05 -5.40
C ILE A 52 2.20 12.54 -3.95
N LEU A 53 1.83 11.65 -3.02
CA LEU A 53 1.61 12.01 -1.62
C LEU A 53 2.91 12.32 -0.87
N ARG A 54 4.03 11.69 -1.24
CA ARG A 54 5.36 12.01 -0.73
C ARG A 54 5.93 13.32 -1.31
N GLY A 55 5.33 13.85 -2.37
CA GLY A 55 5.85 15.02 -3.09
C GLY A 55 7.10 14.70 -3.91
N THR A 56 7.27 13.45 -4.34
CA THR A 56 8.41 12.97 -5.14
C THR A 56 8.06 12.73 -6.61
N ALA A 57 6.84 13.10 -7.02
CA ALA A 57 6.30 12.94 -8.38
C ALA A 57 6.72 14.05 -9.36
#